data_AF-A0A7W4W6Y3-F1
#
_entry.id   AF-A0A7W4W6Y3-F1
#
_cell.length_a   1.000
_cell.length_b   1.000
_cell.length_c   1.000
_cell.angle_alpha   90.00
_cell.angle_beta   90.00
_cell.angle_gamma   90.00
#
_symmetry.space_group_name_H-M   'P 1'
#
loop_
_entity.id
_entity.type
_entity.pdbx_description
1 polymer ?
#
loop_
_entity_poly.entity_id
_entity_poly.type
_entity_poly.pdbx_seq_one_letter_code
_entity_poly.pdbx_strand_id
1 'polypeptide(L)' 'MMGLREKMLSDSGMPGLQPRVEEIAQTLCEWTGSEDQAYQWYVEHPIASLWNKTAEQLVQEKDLVLVLDFLRSSDQLAQH' A
#
# COMPACT_ATOMS: atom_id res chain seq x y z
N MET A 1 -9.58 16.39 -1.87
CA MET A 1 -9.00 15.26 -1.12
C MET A 1 -7.91 14.69 -1.99
N MET A 2 -6.74 14.40 -1.43
CA MET A 2 -5.63 13.79 -2.16
C MET A 2 -5.89 12.28 -2.19
N GLY A 3 -5.93 11.65 -3.36
CA GLY A 3 -6.17 10.21 -3.48
C GLY A 3 -4.99 9.39 -2.95
N LEU A 4 -5.25 8.12 -2.62
CA LEU A 4 -4.22 7.17 -2.13
C LEU A 4 -2.99 7.13 -3.03
N ARG A 5 -3.22 7.11 -4.34
CA ARG A 5 -2.17 7.08 -5.37
C ARG A 5 -1.31 8.34 -5.36
N GLU A 6 -1.96 9.50 -5.30
CA GLU A 6 -1.28 10.80 -5.28
C GLU A 6 -0.43 10.97 -4.01
N LYS A 7 -0.93 10.44 -2.89
CA LYS A 7 -0.24 10.42 -1.61
C LYS A 7 1.01 9.53 -1.68
N MET A 8 0.90 8.28 -2.13
CA MET A 8 2.03 7.36 -2.29
C MET A 8 3.11 7.90 -3.24
N LEU A 9 2.72 8.54 -4.34
CA LEU A 9 3.67 9.18 -5.26
C LEU A 9 4.41 10.34 -4.61
N SER A 10 3.70 11.13 -3.80
CA SER A 10 4.29 12.22 -3.02
C SER A 10 5.24 11.71 -1.94
N ASP A 11 4.86 10.63 -1.23
CA ASP A 11 5.66 9.99 -0.18
C ASP A 11 6.96 9.37 -0.72
N SER A 12 6.87 8.71 -1.88
CA SER A 12 8.01 8.01 -2.46
C SER A 12 9.01 8.94 -3.15
N GLY A 13 8.58 10.13 -3.57
CA GLY A 13 9.41 11.14 -4.23
C GLY A 13 10.08 10.66 -5.53
N MET A 14 9.65 9.52 -6.10
CA MET A 14 10.29 8.90 -7.26
C MET A 14 9.28 8.64 -8.38
N PRO A 15 9.47 9.23 -9.57
CA PRO A 15 8.52 9.10 -10.68
C PRO A 15 8.46 7.68 -11.28
N GLY A 16 9.45 6.83 -11.01
CA GLY A 16 9.52 5.45 -11.50
C GLY A 16 8.68 4.43 -10.73
N LEU A 17 8.01 4.84 -9.64
CA LEU A 17 7.20 3.94 -8.81
C LEU A 17 5.70 3.93 -9.17
N GLN A 18 5.27 4.76 -10.13
CA GLN A 18 3.89 4.82 -10.62
C GLN A 18 3.22 3.45 -10.86
N PRO A 19 3.82 2.49 -11.60
CA PRO A 19 3.17 1.21 -11.84
C PRO A 19 2.98 0.39 -10.56
N ARG A 20 3.92 0.50 -9.60
CA ARG A 20 3.81 -0.20 -8.31
C ARG A 20 2.77 0.44 -7.40
N VAL A 21 2.70 1.76 -7.39
CA VAL A 21 1.68 2.51 -6.64
C VAL A 21 0.29 2.21 -7.15
N GLU A 22 0.11 2.13 -8.47
CA GLU A 22 -1.16 1.76 -9.08
C GLU A 22 -1.59 0.34 -8.68
N GLU A 23 -0.67 -0.63 -8.73
CA GLU A 23 -0.92 -2.00 -8.31
C GLU A 23 -1.31 -2.07 -6.81
N ILE A 24 -0.55 -1.44 -5.91
CA ILE A 24 -0.87 -1.41 -4.46
C ILE A 24 -2.25 -0.80 -4.22
N ALA A 25 -2.52 0.36 -4.81
CA ALA A 25 -3.77 1.07 -4.59
C ALA A 25 -4.98 0.27 -5.12
N GLN A 26 -4.83 -0.37 -6.28
CA GLN A 26 -5.86 -1.24 -6.84
C GLN A 26 -6.11 -2.45 -5.95
N THR A 27 -5.07 -3.20 -5.59
CA THR A 27 -5.20 -4.37 -4.71
C THR A 27 -5.79 -4.00 -3.37
N LEU A 28 -5.35 -2.91 -2.74
CA LEU A 28 -5.95 -2.44 -1.48
C LEU A 28 -7.41 -2.05 -1.64
N CYS A 29 -7.78 -1.38 -2.73
CA CYS A 29 -9.17 -1.01 -2.99
C CYS A 29 -10.05 -2.25 -3.19
N GLU A 30 -9.56 -3.28 -3.86
CA GLU A 30 -10.25 -4.58 -3.98
C GLU A 30 -10.39 -5.28 -2.62
N TRP A 31 -9.35 -5.19 -1.78
CA TRP A 31 -9.32 -5.86 -0.48
C TRP A 31 -10.20 -5.17 0.57
N THR A 32 -10.21 -3.84 0.61
CA THR A 32 -11.01 -3.05 1.57
C THR A 32 -12.40 -2.69 1.02
N GLY A 33 -12.61 -2.84 -0.29
CA GLY A 33 -13.85 -2.51 -0.99
C GLY A 33 -14.07 -1.02 -1.24
N SER A 34 -13.15 -0.14 -0.85
CA SER A 34 -13.26 1.30 -1.08
C SER A 34 -11.91 2.02 -1.02
N GLU A 35 -11.73 3.06 -1.85
CA GLU A 35 -10.50 3.86 -1.86
C GLU A 35 -10.25 4.58 -0.52
N ASP A 36 -11.30 5.07 0.16
CA ASP A 36 -11.16 5.69 1.49
C ASP A 36 -10.64 4.70 2.54
N GLN A 37 -11.12 3.45 2.51
CA GLN A 37 -10.65 2.41 3.42
C GLN A 37 -9.23 1.94 3.06
N ALA A 38 -8.92 1.82 1.77
CA ALA A 38 -7.57 1.56 1.29
C ALA A 38 -6.59 2.65 1.76
N TYR A 39 -7.02 3.92 1.71
CA TYR A 39 -6.26 5.04 2.24
C TYR A 39 -6.05 4.92 3.74
N GLN A 40 -7.12 4.72 4.52
CA GLN A 40 -7.03 4.54 5.97
C GLN A 40 -6.09 3.39 6.35
N TRP A 41 -6.20 2.25 5.67
CA TRP A 41 -5.29 1.13 5.87
C TRP A 41 -3.83 1.51 5.59
N TYR A 42 -3.57 2.19 4.48
CA TYR A 42 -2.23 2.61 4.10
C TYR A 42 -1.53 3.48 5.15
N VAL A 43 -2.26 4.40 5.79
CA VAL A 43 -1.68 5.32 6.79
C VAL A 43 -1.70 4.75 8.21
N GLU A 44 -2.75 4.02 8.58
CA GLU A 44 -3.03 3.68 9.98
C GLU A 44 -2.80 2.23 10.35
N HIS A 45 -2.71 1.30 9.39
CA HIS A 45 -2.52 -0.12 9.70
C HIS A 45 -1.03 -0.52 9.71
N PRO A 46 -0.44 -0.79 10.88
CA PRO A 46 0.91 -1.34 10.96
C PRO A 46 0.93 -2.81 10.52
N ILE A 47 1.89 -3.16 9.69
CA ILE A 47 2.09 -4.51 9.19
C ILE A 47 3.06 -5.23 10.13
N ALA A 48 2.55 -6.15 10.96
CA ALA A 48 3.35 -6.84 11.98
C ALA A 48 4.56 -7.59 11.38
N SER A 49 4.38 -8.19 10.20
CA SER A 49 5.45 -8.90 9.47
C SER A 49 6.54 -7.98 8.93
N LEU A 50 6.29 -6.66 8.87
CA LEU A 50 7.21 -5.64 8.35
C LEU A 50 7.62 -4.67 9.46
N TRP A 51 8.05 -5.23 10.59
CA TRP A 51 8.52 -4.47 11.77
C TRP A 51 7.47 -3.52 12.37
N ASN A 52 6.18 -3.82 12.24
CA ASN A 52 5.07 -2.94 12.64
C ASN A 52 5.09 -1.57 11.95
N LYS A 53 5.70 -1.47 10.77
CA LYS A 53 5.64 -0.25 9.95
C LYS A 53 4.34 -0.21 9.17
N THR A 54 3.82 0.99 8.95
CA THR A 54 2.67 1.20 8.06
C THR A 54 3.15 1.16 6.61
N ALA A 55 2.22 0.91 5.68
CA ALA A 55 2.55 0.95 4.26
C ALA A 55 3.07 2.33 3.83
N GLU A 56 2.57 3.42 4.44
CA GLU A 56 3.12 4.77 4.27
C GLU A 56 4.61 4.86 4.60
N GLN A 57 5.01 4.37 5.78
CA GLN A 57 6.41 4.41 6.20
C GLN A 57 7.31 3.62 5.25
N LEU A 58 6.82 2.46 4.79
CA LEU A 58 7.55 1.62 3.83
C LEU A 58 7.67 2.28 2.45
N VAL A 59 6.64 3.01 1.99
CA VAL A 59 6.71 3.80 0.75
C VAL A 59 7.71 4.94 0.88
N GLN A 60 7.73 5.64 2.03
CA GLN A 60 8.70 6.71 2.32
C GLN A 60 10.14 6.18 2.37
N GLU A 61 10.33 4.97 2.89
CA GLU A 61 11.63 4.28 2.90
C GLU A 61 12.03 3.69 1.54
N LYS A 62 11.16 3.82 0.51
CA LYS A 62 11.34 3.30 -0.86
C LYS A 62 11.26 1.77 -0.97
N ASP A 63 10.71 1.12 0.05
CA ASP A 63 10.53 -0.33 0.14
C ASP A 63 9.10 -0.78 -0.26
N LEU A 64 8.58 -0.21 -1.35
CA LEU A 64 7.23 -0.53 -1.86
C LEU A 64 7.06 -2.01 -2.25
N VAL A 65 8.18 -2.68 -2.54
CA VAL A 65 8.19 -4.11 -2.86
C VAL A 65 7.68 -4.94 -1.68
N LEU A 66 8.00 -4.56 -0.44
CA LEU A 66 7.55 -5.27 0.75
C LEU A 66 6.04 -5.15 0.95
N VAL A 67 5.47 -3.97 0.66
CA VAL A 67 4.01 -3.75 0.71
C VAL A 67 3.32 -4.62 -0.35
N LEU A 68 3.83 -4.64 -1.58
CA LEU A 68 3.30 -5.50 -2.65
C LEU A 68 3.38 -6.98 -2.31
N ASP A 69 4.52 -7.44 -1.80
CA ASP A 69 4.73 -8.83 -1.43
C ASP A 69 3.80 -9.27 -0.29
N PHE A 70 3.60 -8.40 0.70
CA PHE A 70 2.63 -8.59 1.76
C PHE A 70 1.19 -8.67 1.24
N LEU A 71 0.79 -7.76 0.35
CA LEU A 71 -0.56 -7.76 -0.21
C LEU A 71 -0.83 -9.01 -1.05
N ARG A 72 0.12 -9.42 -1.90
CA ARG A 72 0.02 -10.67 -2.67
C ARG A 72 -0.08 -11.89 -1.77
N SER A 73 0.71 -11.94 -0.71
CA SER A 73 0.66 -13.04 0.27
C SER A 73 -0.64 -13.07 1.06
N SER A 74 -1.20 -11.90 1.37
CA SER A 74 -2.45 -11.76 2.14
C SER A 74 -3.69 -12.03 1.29
N ASP A 75 -3.69 -11.66 0.02
CA ASP A 75 -4.74 -12.00 -0.94
C ASP A 75 -4.85 -13.53 -1.10
N GLN A 76 -3.71 -14.21 -1.19
CA GLN A 76 -3.65 -15.68 -1.27
C GLN A 76 -4.18 -16.38 0.00
N LEU A 77 -4.15 -15.71 1.15
CA LEU A 77 -4.71 -16.21 2.42
C LEU A 77 -6.21 -15.93 2.56
N ALA A 78 -6.73 -14.87 1.93
CA ALA A 78 -8.15 -14.53 1.96
C ALA A 78 -9.02 -15.45 1.07
N GLN A 79 -8.40 -16.15 0.11
CA GLN A 79 -9.09 -17.04 -0.82
C GLN A 79 -9.07 -18.54 -0.43
N HIS A 80 -8.63 -18.88 0.80
CA HIS A 80 -8.38 -20.28 1.18
C HIS A 80 -9.14 -20.77 2.42
#